data_AF-A0A6G2BC93-F1
#
_entry.id   AF-A0A6G2BC93-F1
#
_cell.length_a   1.000
_cell.length_b   1.000
_cell.length_c   1.000
_cell.angle_alpha   90.00
_cell.angle_beta   90.00
_cell.angle_gamma   90.00
#
_symmetry.space_group_name_H-M   'P 1'
#
loop_
_entity.id
_entity.type
_entity.pdbx_description
1 polymer ?
#
loop_
_entity_poly.entity_id
_entity_poly.type
_entity_poly.pdbx_seq_one_letter_code
_entity_poly.pdbx_strand_id
1 'polypeptide(L)'
;MFYANSAMPNHYTAMGTLAATGCLLRRRPWWGGVIAGLAVVTLMRPNDGAAVAVALLVATVAVPALRGRAGVRIAAVAGGLAAGALPWVVEAYLRFGGVRERLVEASDTQGGMRPVLGFVHQFTALDGPLLCRPCDGDGVRPPAVELWLLLSLLVALGLWSARRAGTSRVPLWTAVAVAFAAAAQYLFLVPYAAPRFLLPAYALLAVPAGLGLLAAADRARRSRTVAVVLVVALAGHLAVQLTLAHAHAGIQERAREDWRRIATVLHEAGVRAPCLITGNSATIPVAHTAGCSSAGPGNRRRADAVVTRDAKPPEWARDWPAHTVPDTYNPGWTVVVRP
;
A
#
# COMPACT_ATOMS: atom_id res chain seq x y z
N MET A 1 -7.93 -9.44 -4.55
CA MET A 1 -6.97 -8.57 -3.84
C MET A 1 -7.65 -7.98 -2.61
N PHE A 2 -7.11 -8.21 -1.42
CA PHE A 2 -7.70 -7.79 -0.14
C PHE A 2 -7.83 -6.27 0.06
N TYR A 3 -7.00 -5.46 -0.61
CA TYR A 3 -6.99 -3.99 -0.48
C TYR A 3 -7.62 -3.25 -1.67
N ALA A 4 -8.10 -3.93 -2.71
CA ALA A 4 -8.48 -3.28 -3.96
C ALA A 4 -9.69 -2.34 -3.83
N ASN A 5 -10.58 -2.61 -2.87
CA ASN A 5 -11.75 -1.78 -2.56
C ASN A 5 -11.50 -0.75 -1.45
N SER A 6 -10.31 -0.74 -0.85
CA SER A 6 -9.96 0.29 0.13
C SER A 6 -9.64 1.59 -0.61
N ALA A 7 -9.99 2.75 -0.04
CA ALA A 7 -9.57 4.07 -0.55
C ALA A 7 -8.06 4.32 -0.44
N MET A 8 -7.27 3.25 -0.35
CA MET A 8 -5.82 3.29 -0.21
C MET A 8 -5.18 3.26 -1.61
N PRO A 9 -4.22 4.14 -1.87
CA PRO A 9 -3.73 4.38 -3.24
C PRO A 9 -2.95 3.20 -3.87
N ASN A 10 -2.50 2.24 -3.07
CA ASN A 10 -1.44 1.31 -3.45
C ASN A 10 -1.78 0.39 -4.63
N HIS A 11 -3.06 0.00 -4.80
CA HIS A 11 -3.47 -0.78 -5.96
C HIS A 11 -3.37 0.04 -7.26
N TYR A 12 -3.85 1.29 -7.23
CA TYR A 12 -3.73 2.22 -8.35
C TYR A 12 -2.27 2.54 -8.68
N THR A 13 -1.43 2.72 -7.65
CA THR A 13 0.02 2.85 -7.80
C THR A 13 0.60 1.61 -8.50
N ALA A 14 0.24 0.40 -8.07
CA ALA A 14 0.75 -0.82 -8.69
C ALA A 14 0.38 -0.95 -10.17
N MET A 15 -0.89 -0.67 -10.50
CA MET A 15 -1.37 -0.70 -11.89
C MET A 15 -0.70 0.37 -12.75
N GLY A 16 -0.55 1.60 -12.22
CA GLY A 16 0.10 2.70 -12.92
C GLY A 16 1.61 2.45 -13.12
N THR A 17 2.30 1.88 -12.13
CA THR A 17 3.72 1.50 -12.23
C THR A 17 3.94 0.43 -13.29
N LEU A 18 3.09 -0.61 -13.30
CA LEU A 18 3.14 -1.68 -14.31
C LEU A 18 2.83 -1.12 -15.71
N ALA A 19 1.80 -0.29 -15.84
CA ALA A 19 1.43 0.35 -17.09
C ALA A 19 2.55 1.24 -17.64
N ALA A 20 3.11 2.14 -16.82
CA ALA A 20 4.17 3.04 -17.25
C ALA A 20 5.43 2.28 -17.69
N THR A 21 5.86 1.30 -16.89
CA THR A 21 7.03 0.46 -17.17
C THR A 21 6.82 -0.37 -18.44
N GLY A 22 5.69 -1.08 -18.53
CA GLY A 22 5.36 -1.89 -19.70
C GLY A 22 5.25 -1.05 -20.98
N CYS A 23 4.56 0.09 -20.93
CA CYS A 23 4.35 0.96 -22.09
C CYS A 23 5.63 1.61 -22.60
N LEU A 24 6.59 1.88 -21.72
CA LEU A 24 7.93 2.37 -22.09
C LEU A 24 8.79 1.28 -22.74
N LEU A 25 8.65 0.03 -22.28
CA LEU A 25 9.44 -1.13 -22.71
C LEU A 25 8.85 -1.88 -23.91
N ARG A 26 7.61 -1.61 -24.28
CA ARG A 26 6.97 -2.18 -25.49
C ARG A 26 7.80 -1.90 -26.74
N ARG A 27 7.87 -2.88 -27.65
CA ARG A 27 8.55 -2.77 -28.96
C ARG A 27 8.11 -1.52 -29.74
N ARG A 28 6.81 -1.21 -29.66
CA ARG A 28 6.23 0.08 -30.05
C ARG A 28 5.77 0.77 -28.77
N PRO A 29 6.55 1.72 -28.22
CA PRO A 29 6.20 2.38 -26.99
C PRO A 29 4.85 3.11 -27.11
N TRP A 30 4.08 3.11 -26.03
CA TRP A 30 2.83 3.86 -25.95
C TRP A 30 2.98 5.00 -24.95
N TRP A 31 3.28 6.19 -25.46
CA TRP A 31 3.59 7.37 -24.63
C TRP A 31 2.43 7.80 -23.73
N GLY A 32 1.19 7.72 -24.24
CA GLY A 32 -0.01 8.00 -23.45
C GLY A 32 -0.10 7.09 -22.22
N GLY A 33 0.27 5.81 -22.34
CA GLY A 33 0.29 4.87 -21.22
C GLY A 33 1.40 5.15 -20.21
N VAL A 34 2.57 5.63 -20.68
CA VAL A 34 3.66 6.09 -19.80
C VAL A 34 3.21 7.30 -18.98
N ILE A 35 2.68 8.32 -19.66
CA ILE A 35 2.24 9.57 -19.05
C ILE A 35 1.09 9.30 -18.07
N ALA A 36 0.02 8.62 -18.52
CA ALA A 36 -1.15 8.35 -17.69
C ALA A 36 -0.80 7.43 -16.51
N GLY A 37 -0.02 6.37 -16.73
CA GLY A 37 0.38 5.46 -15.67
C GLY A 37 1.18 6.17 -14.58
N LEU A 38 2.17 6.98 -14.96
CA LEU A 38 3.01 7.70 -14.00
C LEU A 38 2.29 8.88 -13.35
N ALA A 39 1.38 9.54 -14.05
CA ALA A 39 0.52 10.56 -13.48
C ALA A 39 -0.37 9.99 -12.37
N VAL A 40 -1.00 8.82 -12.60
CA VAL A 40 -1.79 8.12 -11.57
C VAL A 40 -0.93 7.75 -10.37
N VAL A 41 0.24 7.14 -10.59
CA VAL A 41 1.18 6.78 -9.50
C VAL A 41 1.52 8.01 -8.66
N THR A 42 1.90 9.11 -9.33
CA THR A 42 2.38 10.32 -8.65
C THR A 42 1.26 11.07 -7.94
N LEU A 43 0.07 11.15 -8.55
CA LEU A 43 -1.12 11.76 -7.93
C LEU A 43 -1.51 11.01 -6.65
N MET A 44 -1.45 9.68 -6.70
CA MET A 44 -1.84 8.81 -5.59
C MET A 44 -0.78 8.76 -4.49
N ARG A 45 0.50 8.68 -4.88
CA ARG A 45 1.67 8.54 -3.98
C ARG A 45 2.88 9.24 -4.61
N PRO A 46 3.10 10.55 -4.36
CA PRO A 46 4.18 11.31 -4.99
C PRO A 46 5.57 10.69 -4.83
N ASN A 47 5.86 10.11 -3.65
CA ASN A 47 7.13 9.44 -3.37
C ASN A 47 7.35 8.19 -4.24
N ASP A 48 6.30 7.37 -4.44
CA ASP A 48 6.35 6.24 -5.38
C ASP A 48 6.53 6.70 -6.82
N GLY A 49 5.83 7.79 -7.19
CA GLY A 49 5.95 8.43 -8.49
C GLY A 49 7.38 8.84 -8.79
N ALA A 50 8.04 9.51 -7.83
CA ALA A 50 9.43 9.91 -7.93
C ALA A 50 10.37 8.68 -8.03
N ALA A 51 10.21 7.68 -7.17
CA ALA A 51 11.05 6.48 -7.18
C ALA A 51 10.95 5.72 -8.52
N VAL A 52 9.74 5.55 -9.05
CA VAL A 52 9.50 4.90 -10.34
C VAL A 52 10.04 5.75 -11.49
N ALA A 53 9.80 7.07 -11.48
CA ALA A 53 10.29 7.98 -12.51
C ALA A 53 11.82 7.96 -12.60
N VAL A 54 12.52 8.06 -11.47
CA VAL A 54 13.98 7.97 -11.40
C VAL A 54 14.47 6.65 -11.98
N ALA A 55 13.87 5.52 -11.59
CA ALA A 55 14.26 4.22 -12.12
C ALA A 55 14.09 4.11 -13.65
N LEU A 56 12.99 4.66 -14.20
CA LEU A 56 12.74 4.68 -15.65
C LEU A 56 13.68 5.62 -16.42
N LEU A 57 14.01 6.78 -15.85
CA LEU A 57 14.99 7.71 -16.41
C LEU A 57 16.38 7.10 -16.43
N VAL A 58 16.82 6.52 -15.31
CA VAL A 58 18.09 5.80 -15.20
C VAL A 58 18.13 4.65 -16.19
N ALA A 59 17.08 3.84 -16.29
CA ALA A 59 17.01 2.76 -17.27
C ALA A 59 17.13 3.29 -18.71
N THR A 60 16.49 4.41 -19.03
CA THR A 60 16.54 5.02 -20.37
C THR A 60 17.95 5.45 -20.76
N VAL A 61 18.73 5.96 -19.80
CA VAL A 61 20.10 6.45 -20.03
C VAL A 61 21.13 5.31 -19.96
N ALA A 62 21.00 4.44 -18.94
CA ALA A 62 21.96 3.39 -18.64
C ALA A 62 21.86 2.18 -19.56
N VAL A 63 20.66 1.84 -20.05
CA VAL A 63 20.45 0.65 -20.89
C VAL A 63 20.58 1.01 -22.37
N PRO A 64 21.61 0.53 -23.10
CA PRO A 64 21.83 0.90 -24.50
C PRO A 64 20.63 0.66 -25.41
N ALA A 65 19.89 -0.43 -25.18
CA ALA A 65 18.68 -0.78 -25.93
C ALA A 65 17.53 0.23 -25.77
N LEU A 66 17.54 1.08 -24.73
CA LEU A 66 16.51 2.08 -24.46
C LEU A 66 16.92 3.50 -24.90
N ARG A 67 18.16 3.70 -25.36
CA ARG A 67 18.68 5.02 -25.75
C ARG A 67 18.08 5.56 -27.04
N GLY A 68 17.63 4.69 -27.95
CA GLY A 68 17.03 5.14 -29.22
C GLY A 68 15.67 5.81 -28.98
N ARG A 69 15.54 7.12 -29.23
CA ARG A 69 14.41 7.99 -28.77
C ARG A 69 14.43 8.32 -27.27
N ALA A 70 15.61 8.37 -26.64
CA ALA A 70 15.78 8.76 -25.24
C ALA A 70 15.06 10.07 -24.90
N GLY A 71 15.17 11.11 -25.74
CA GLY A 71 14.49 12.39 -25.52
C GLY A 71 12.98 12.25 -25.36
N VAL A 72 12.32 11.45 -26.21
CA VAL A 72 10.86 11.21 -26.12
C VAL A 72 10.50 10.39 -24.89
N ARG A 73 11.32 9.38 -24.52
CA ARG A 73 11.11 8.61 -23.28
C ARG A 73 11.21 9.49 -22.04
N ILE A 74 12.26 10.30 -21.98
CA ILE A 74 12.51 11.25 -20.89
C ILE A 74 11.34 12.24 -20.82
N ALA A 75 10.91 12.81 -21.95
CA ALA A 75 9.77 13.72 -22.00
C ALA A 75 8.47 13.06 -21.53
N ALA A 76 8.21 11.80 -21.91
CA ALA A 76 7.01 11.08 -21.46
C ALA A 76 7.04 10.78 -19.94
N VAL A 77 8.19 10.39 -19.40
CA VAL A 77 8.36 10.15 -17.95
C VAL A 77 8.26 11.47 -17.18
N ALA A 78 8.95 12.52 -17.62
CA ALA A 78 8.87 13.85 -17.02
C ALA A 78 7.44 14.41 -17.08
N GLY A 79 6.75 14.25 -18.21
CA GLY A 79 5.37 14.70 -18.40
C GLY A 79 4.39 13.98 -17.48
N GLY A 80 4.51 12.66 -17.33
CA GLY A 80 3.68 11.89 -16.39
C GLY A 80 3.92 12.26 -14.94
N LEU A 81 5.19 12.40 -14.53
CA LEU A 81 5.56 12.83 -13.18
C LEU A 81 5.02 14.23 -12.89
N ALA A 82 5.24 15.19 -13.80
CA ALA A 82 4.77 16.56 -13.64
C ALA A 82 3.23 16.65 -13.57
N ALA A 83 2.52 15.94 -14.46
CA ALA A 83 1.06 15.93 -14.47
C ALA A 83 0.46 15.40 -13.16
N GLY A 84 1.05 14.36 -12.56
CA GLY A 84 0.59 13.82 -11.28
C GLY A 84 1.04 14.63 -10.06
N ALA A 85 2.23 15.26 -10.12
CA ALA A 85 2.76 16.07 -9.02
C ALA A 85 2.10 17.46 -8.92
N LEU A 86 1.61 18.02 -10.04
CA LEU A 86 1.12 19.39 -10.11
C LEU A 86 0.02 19.70 -9.06
N PRO A 87 -1.04 18.89 -8.89
CA PRO A 87 -2.05 19.16 -7.86
C PRO A 87 -1.46 19.17 -6.44
N TRP A 88 -0.52 18.27 -6.17
CA TRP A 88 0.15 18.16 -4.88
C TRP A 88 1.05 19.38 -4.61
N VAL A 89 1.78 19.86 -5.62
CA VAL A 89 2.63 21.06 -5.50
C VAL A 89 1.77 22.30 -5.28
N VAL A 90 0.71 22.49 -6.08
CA VAL A 90 -0.20 23.63 -5.94
C VAL A 90 -0.81 23.64 -4.53
N GLU A 91 -1.30 22.49 -4.05
CA GLU A 91 -1.85 22.40 -2.71
C GLU A 91 -0.81 22.67 -1.62
N ALA A 92 0.45 22.25 -1.81
CA ALA A 92 1.54 22.53 -0.87
C ALA A 92 1.73 24.04 -0.65
N TYR A 93 1.71 24.82 -1.73
CA TYR A 93 1.82 26.28 -1.63
C TYR A 93 0.56 26.95 -1.08
N LEU A 94 -0.63 26.46 -1.43
CA LEU A 94 -1.90 27.08 -1.01
C LEU A 94 -2.26 26.79 0.46
N ARG A 95 -1.85 25.64 1.02
CA ARG A 95 -2.32 25.18 2.33
C ARG A 95 -1.22 24.94 3.36
N PHE A 96 0.00 24.61 2.92
CA PHE A 96 1.07 24.16 3.80
C PHE A 96 2.24 25.16 3.89
N GLY A 97 2.22 26.24 3.11
CA GLY A 97 3.30 27.24 3.08
C GLY A 97 4.45 26.90 2.14
N GLY A 98 4.38 25.76 1.45
CA GLY A 98 5.39 25.32 0.49
C GLY A 98 5.57 23.81 0.47
N VAL A 99 6.38 23.34 -0.50
CA VAL A 99 6.70 21.91 -0.66
C VAL A 99 7.47 21.35 0.53
N ARG A 100 8.40 22.13 1.09
CA ARG A 100 9.24 21.69 2.21
C ARG A 100 8.41 21.50 3.47
N GLU A 101 7.56 22.46 3.78
CA GLU A 101 6.68 22.49 4.94
C GLU A 101 5.72 21.29 4.88
N ARG A 102 5.12 21.05 3.71
CA ARG A 102 4.28 19.87 3.47
C ARG A 102 5.05 18.56 3.67
N LEU A 103 6.31 18.48 3.25
CA LEU A 103 7.14 17.28 3.44
C LEU A 103 7.49 17.03 4.91
N VAL A 104 7.79 18.09 5.67
CA VAL A 104 8.04 18.01 7.11
C VAL A 104 6.80 17.50 7.83
N GLU A 105 5.64 18.14 7.60
CA GLU A 105 4.38 17.73 8.22
C GLU A 105 3.96 16.30 7.82
N ALA A 106 4.17 15.94 6.54
CA ALA A 106 3.93 14.58 6.07
C ALA A 106 4.87 13.57 6.76
N SER A 107 6.16 13.90 6.92
CA SER A 107 7.12 13.04 7.62
C SER A 107 6.68 12.80 9.06
N ASP A 108 6.33 13.86 9.80
CA ASP A 108 5.89 13.76 11.19
C ASP A 108 4.62 12.90 11.32
N THR A 109 3.65 13.14 10.44
CA THR A 109 2.40 12.36 10.39
C THR A 109 2.64 10.89 10.04
N GLN A 110 3.60 10.61 9.16
CA GLN A 110 3.96 9.28 8.70
C GLN A 110 5.05 8.60 9.54
N GLY A 111 5.35 9.09 10.75
CA GLY A 111 6.20 8.38 11.71
C GLY A 111 7.70 8.70 11.58
N GLY A 112 8.03 9.77 10.86
CA GLY A 112 9.37 10.30 10.66
C GLY A 112 10.19 9.44 9.71
N MET A 113 10.16 9.75 8.41
CA MET A 113 11.03 9.06 7.44
C MET A 113 12.49 9.25 7.83
N ARG A 114 13.21 8.14 7.98
CA ARG A 114 14.61 8.12 8.39
C ARG A 114 15.26 6.82 7.89
N PRO A 115 16.58 6.79 7.66
CA PRO A 115 17.27 5.55 7.32
C PRO A 115 17.00 4.46 8.37
N VAL A 116 16.40 3.35 7.93
CA VAL A 116 16.05 2.19 8.77
C VAL A 116 16.20 0.90 7.97
N LEU A 117 16.49 -0.23 8.62
CA LEU A 117 16.40 -1.54 7.98
C LEU A 117 14.95 -2.07 8.05
N GLY A 118 14.08 -1.48 7.24
CA GLY A 118 12.65 -1.79 7.16
C GLY A 118 12.34 -3.20 6.62
N PHE A 119 13.33 -3.93 6.11
CA PHE A 119 13.18 -5.33 5.69
C PHE A 119 12.57 -6.21 6.78
N VAL A 120 13.03 -6.06 8.03
CA VAL A 120 12.49 -6.82 9.16
C VAL A 120 11.01 -6.50 9.37
N HIS A 121 10.62 -5.23 9.31
CA HIS A 121 9.22 -4.82 9.44
C HIS A 121 8.34 -5.35 8.29
N GLN A 122 8.87 -5.41 7.05
CA GLN A 122 8.11 -6.01 5.95
C GLN A 122 7.91 -7.51 6.16
N PHE A 123 8.89 -8.19 6.77
CA PHE A 123 8.79 -9.61 7.12
C PHE A 123 7.73 -9.83 8.21
N THR A 124 7.72 -9.00 9.26
CA THR A 124 6.72 -9.08 10.33
C THR A 124 5.31 -8.83 9.83
N ALA A 125 5.12 -8.08 8.73
CA ALA A 125 3.81 -7.78 8.18
C ALA A 125 3.26 -8.88 7.24
N LEU A 126 4.05 -9.87 6.81
CA LEU A 126 3.68 -10.81 5.74
C LEU A 126 2.42 -11.62 6.03
N ASP A 127 2.19 -11.97 7.29
CA ASP A 127 1.01 -12.70 7.76
C ASP A 127 0.07 -11.88 8.64
N GLY A 128 0.27 -10.56 8.65
CA GLY A 128 -0.40 -9.60 9.52
C GLY A 128 0.57 -8.95 10.50
N PRO A 129 0.24 -7.81 11.13
CA PRO A 129 -0.96 -7.00 10.97
C PRO A 129 -1.00 -6.24 9.63
N LEU A 130 -2.20 -5.81 9.21
CA LEU A 130 -2.39 -5.06 7.95
C LEU A 130 -1.69 -3.68 7.95
N LEU A 131 -1.33 -3.21 9.14
CA LEU A 131 -0.44 -2.08 9.40
C LEU A 131 0.18 -2.30 10.79
N CYS A 132 1.50 -2.49 10.87
CA CYS A 132 2.22 -2.37 12.15
C CYS A 132 2.76 -0.94 12.26
N ARG A 133 2.60 -0.30 13.42
CA ARG A 133 3.16 1.03 13.74
C ARG A 133 3.05 1.30 15.25
N PRO A 134 4.14 1.22 16.04
CA PRO A 134 5.48 0.74 15.66
C PRO A 134 5.48 -0.80 15.42
N CYS A 135 6.57 -1.35 14.89
CA CYS A 135 6.66 -2.75 14.45
C CYS A 135 7.64 -3.51 15.37
N ASP A 136 7.31 -3.57 16.66
CA ASP A 136 8.28 -3.91 17.72
C ASP A 136 8.07 -5.32 18.32
N GLY A 137 7.16 -6.15 17.78
CA GLY A 137 6.74 -7.38 18.49
C GLY A 137 6.22 -8.56 17.69
N ASP A 138 6.25 -8.54 16.35
CA ASP A 138 5.56 -9.58 15.57
C ASP A 138 6.55 -10.49 14.83
N GLY A 139 6.61 -11.77 15.21
CA GLY A 139 7.28 -12.78 14.39
C GLY A 139 6.40 -13.15 13.19
N VAL A 140 7.00 -13.58 12.07
CA VAL A 140 6.23 -14.12 10.95
C VAL A 140 5.96 -15.61 11.17
N ARG A 141 4.76 -16.08 10.85
CA ARG A 141 4.54 -17.53 10.73
C ARG A 141 5.33 -18.06 9.54
N PRO A 142 6.14 -19.14 9.69
CA PRO A 142 6.97 -19.67 8.61
C PRO A 142 6.23 -19.91 7.27
N PRO A 143 4.96 -20.40 7.25
CA PRO A 143 4.23 -20.56 6.01
C PRO A 143 4.05 -19.28 5.19
N ALA A 144 3.95 -18.10 5.81
CA ALA A 144 3.73 -16.87 5.05
C ALA A 144 4.97 -16.36 4.30
N VAL A 145 6.16 -16.81 4.71
CA VAL A 145 7.42 -16.54 4.00
C VAL A 145 7.45 -17.22 2.63
N GLU A 146 6.63 -18.26 2.43
CA GLU A 146 6.54 -18.99 1.16
C GLU A 146 6.30 -18.04 -0.02
N LEU A 147 5.55 -16.94 0.16
CA LEU A 147 5.19 -16.05 -0.93
C LEU A 147 6.45 -15.44 -1.53
N TRP A 148 7.38 -15.00 -0.69
CA TRP A 148 8.64 -14.41 -1.14
C TRP A 148 9.57 -15.45 -1.71
N LEU A 149 9.60 -16.66 -1.15
CA LEU A 149 10.39 -17.77 -1.68
C LEU A 149 9.89 -18.18 -3.07
N LEU A 150 8.59 -18.45 -3.20
CA LEU A 150 7.94 -18.84 -4.44
C LEU A 150 8.08 -17.74 -5.50
N LEU A 151 7.82 -16.48 -5.14
CA LEU A 151 8.02 -15.34 -6.04
C LEU A 151 9.46 -15.26 -6.52
N SER A 152 10.44 -15.34 -5.61
CA SER A 152 11.87 -15.26 -5.97
C SER A 152 12.29 -16.40 -6.90
N LEU A 153 11.84 -17.63 -6.62
CA LEU A 153 12.12 -18.80 -7.45
C LEU A 153 11.49 -18.68 -8.85
N LEU A 154 10.23 -18.25 -8.93
CA LEU A 154 9.55 -18.06 -10.21
C LEU A 154 10.15 -16.91 -11.02
N VAL A 155 10.53 -15.80 -10.38
CA VAL A 155 11.25 -14.70 -11.04
C VAL A 155 12.58 -15.18 -11.59
N ALA A 156 13.36 -15.91 -10.79
CA ALA A 156 14.64 -16.48 -11.23
C ALA A 156 14.46 -17.43 -12.42
N LEU A 157 13.47 -18.31 -12.36
CA LEU A 157 13.13 -19.25 -13.43
C LEU A 157 12.67 -18.54 -14.70
N GLY A 158 11.86 -17.48 -14.59
CA GLY A 158 11.42 -16.69 -15.75
C GLY A 158 12.54 -15.89 -16.41
N LEU A 159 13.43 -15.31 -15.60
CA LEU A 159 14.64 -14.66 -16.10
C LEU A 159 15.59 -15.67 -16.76
N TRP A 160 15.62 -16.91 -16.28
CA TRP A 160 16.44 -17.99 -16.84
C TRP A 160 15.82 -18.57 -18.12
N SER A 161 14.52 -18.77 -18.18
CA SER A 161 13.82 -19.26 -19.37
C SER A 161 13.93 -18.26 -20.53
N ALA A 162 13.80 -16.96 -20.24
CA ALA A 162 14.00 -15.90 -21.23
C ALA A 162 15.42 -15.88 -21.81
N ARG A 163 16.45 -16.15 -20.97
CA ARG A 163 17.84 -16.32 -21.41
C ARG A 163 17.99 -17.53 -22.35
N ARG A 164 17.46 -18.69 -21.94
CA ARG A 164 17.51 -19.94 -22.70
C ARG A 164 16.83 -19.81 -24.07
N ALA A 165 15.74 -19.06 -24.14
CA ALA A 165 14.97 -18.84 -25.37
C ALA A 165 15.60 -17.81 -26.32
N GLY A 166 16.74 -17.18 -25.96
CA GLY A 166 17.39 -16.16 -26.79
C GLY A 166 16.60 -14.84 -26.91
N THR A 167 15.58 -14.65 -26.08
CA THR A 167 14.74 -13.44 -26.10
C THR A 167 15.47 -12.25 -25.46
N SER A 168 15.09 -11.02 -25.85
CA SER A 168 15.63 -9.81 -25.23
C SER A 168 15.33 -9.79 -23.73
N ARG A 169 16.38 -9.70 -22.93
CA ARG A 169 16.28 -9.72 -21.46
C ARG A 169 15.99 -8.34 -20.87
N VAL A 170 16.12 -7.29 -21.68
CA VAL A 170 16.01 -5.89 -21.22
C VAL A 170 14.67 -5.62 -20.52
N PRO A 171 13.50 -6.00 -21.07
CA PRO A 171 12.23 -5.68 -20.42
C PRO A 171 12.09 -6.31 -19.02
N LEU A 172 12.52 -7.55 -18.87
CA LEU A 172 12.41 -8.26 -17.59
C LEU A 172 13.37 -7.70 -16.54
N TRP A 173 14.62 -7.42 -16.91
CA TRP A 173 15.59 -6.81 -15.98
C TRP A 173 15.21 -5.39 -15.61
N THR A 174 14.68 -4.60 -16.55
CA THR A 174 14.14 -3.27 -16.22
C THR A 174 12.93 -3.37 -15.30
N ALA A 175 12.00 -4.30 -15.51
CA ALA A 175 10.88 -4.51 -14.59
C ALA A 175 11.36 -4.87 -13.18
N VAL A 176 12.35 -5.75 -13.05
CA VAL A 176 12.96 -6.10 -11.75
C VAL A 176 13.62 -4.87 -11.12
N ALA A 177 14.39 -4.09 -11.87
CA ALA A 177 15.06 -2.88 -11.35
C ALA A 177 14.05 -1.83 -10.86
N VAL A 178 12.96 -1.59 -11.61
CA VAL A 178 11.90 -0.67 -11.21
C VAL A 178 11.14 -1.22 -9.98
N ALA A 179 10.96 -2.55 -9.87
CA ALA A 179 10.36 -3.16 -8.69
C ALA A 179 11.19 -2.90 -7.43
N PHE A 180 12.51 -3.07 -7.51
CA PHE A 180 13.42 -2.76 -6.40
C PHE A 180 13.40 -1.27 -6.05
N ALA A 181 13.40 -0.37 -7.04
CA ALA A 181 13.31 1.06 -6.80
C ALA A 181 11.99 1.45 -6.10
N ALA A 182 10.86 0.88 -6.53
CA ALA A 182 9.57 1.11 -5.90
C ALA A 182 9.52 0.58 -4.46
N ALA A 183 10.20 -0.54 -4.18
CA ALA A 183 10.30 -1.11 -2.83
C ALA A 183 11.30 -0.38 -1.92
N ALA A 184 12.33 0.28 -2.48
CA ALA A 184 13.49 0.78 -1.74
C ALA A 184 13.11 1.68 -0.56
N GLN A 185 12.20 2.65 -0.76
CA GLN A 185 11.78 3.53 0.33
C GLN A 185 11.14 2.75 1.50
N TYR A 186 10.40 1.69 1.23
CA TYR A 186 9.75 0.87 2.25
C TYR A 186 10.71 -0.09 2.96
N LEU A 187 11.80 -0.44 2.30
CA LEU A 187 12.85 -1.30 2.84
C LEU A 187 13.90 -0.51 3.62
N PHE A 188 14.09 0.77 3.30
CA PHE A 188 15.24 1.55 3.79
C PHE A 188 14.88 2.87 4.49
N LEU A 189 13.66 3.39 4.39
CA LEU A 189 13.31 4.74 4.88
C LEU A 189 12.05 4.80 5.75
N VAL A 190 11.16 3.80 5.67
CA VAL A 190 9.88 3.80 6.38
C VAL A 190 9.98 2.93 7.64
N PRO A 191 9.82 3.50 8.85
CA PRO A 191 10.02 2.79 10.12
C PRO A 191 8.81 1.94 10.55
N TYR A 192 7.98 1.54 9.60
CA TYR A 192 6.78 0.76 9.84
C TYR A 192 6.36 0.03 8.56
N ALA A 193 5.46 -0.97 8.66
CA ALA A 193 5.14 -1.81 7.51
C ALA A 193 3.66 -2.10 7.34
N ALA A 194 3.29 -2.32 6.08
CA ALA A 194 2.00 -2.80 5.66
C ALA A 194 2.19 -3.62 4.39
N PRO A 195 1.57 -4.80 4.23
CA PRO A 195 1.76 -5.67 3.07
C PRO A 195 1.51 -4.96 1.73
N ARG A 196 0.56 -4.01 1.77
CA ARG A 196 0.16 -3.21 0.62
C ARG A 196 1.26 -2.28 0.08
N PHE A 197 2.31 -1.98 0.82
CA PHE A 197 3.39 -1.08 0.37
C PHE A 197 4.19 -1.66 -0.79
N LEU A 198 4.33 -2.99 -0.83
CA LEU A 198 5.11 -3.68 -1.86
C LEU A 198 4.30 -4.07 -3.09
N LEU A 199 3.01 -3.70 -3.16
CA LEU A 199 2.15 -4.01 -4.32
C LEU A 199 2.72 -3.56 -5.67
N PRO A 200 3.33 -2.36 -5.82
CA PRO A 200 3.95 -1.98 -7.09
C PRO A 200 5.13 -2.88 -7.48
N ALA A 201 5.94 -3.29 -6.50
CA ALA A 201 7.03 -4.22 -6.73
C ALA A 201 6.50 -5.61 -7.12
N TYR A 202 5.50 -6.13 -6.41
CA TYR A 202 4.87 -7.41 -6.75
C TYR A 202 4.22 -7.41 -8.13
N ALA A 203 3.56 -6.32 -8.54
CA ALA A 203 2.96 -6.21 -9.87
C ALA A 203 4.01 -6.31 -10.99
N LEU A 204 5.17 -5.70 -10.81
CA LEU A 204 6.28 -5.79 -11.78
C LEU A 204 6.94 -7.17 -11.76
N LEU A 205 7.19 -7.75 -10.58
CA LEU A 205 7.81 -9.08 -10.44
C LEU A 205 6.89 -10.22 -10.88
N ALA A 206 5.57 -10.01 -10.85
CA ALA A 206 4.59 -10.97 -11.37
C ALA A 206 4.81 -11.29 -12.86
N VAL A 207 5.36 -10.36 -13.64
CA VAL A 207 5.64 -10.57 -15.08
C VAL A 207 6.71 -11.64 -15.31
N PRO A 208 7.96 -11.50 -14.82
CA PRO A 208 8.94 -12.58 -14.90
C PRO A 208 8.51 -13.82 -14.12
N ALA A 209 7.80 -13.69 -13.00
CA ALA A 209 7.28 -14.86 -12.28
C ALA A 209 6.30 -15.69 -13.13
N GLY A 210 5.42 -15.02 -13.90
CA GLY A 210 4.51 -15.68 -14.83
C GLY A 210 5.25 -16.45 -15.92
N LEU A 211 6.34 -15.91 -16.47
CA LEU A 211 7.20 -16.64 -17.40
C LEU A 211 7.90 -17.85 -16.74
N GLY A 212 8.28 -17.72 -15.47
CA GLY A 212 8.82 -18.83 -14.71
C GLY A 212 7.78 -19.95 -14.50
N LEU A 213 6.56 -19.57 -14.17
CA LEU A 213 5.45 -20.51 -13.99
C LEU A 213 5.14 -21.26 -15.30
N LEU A 214 5.11 -20.56 -16.43
CA LEU A 214 4.94 -21.19 -17.75
C LEU A 214 6.07 -22.18 -18.06
N ALA A 215 7.32 -21.81 -17.80
CA ALA A 215 8.46 -22.71 -17.99
C ALA A 215 8.38 -23.95 -17.07
N ALA A 216 7.93 -23.79 -15.82
CA ALA A 216 7.69 -24.89 -14.90
C ALA A 216 6.57 -25.81 -15.41
N ALA A 217 5.48 -25.23 -15.92
CA ALA A 217 4.35 -25.97 -16.48
C ALA A 217 4.75 -26.79 -17.73
N ASP A 218 5.54 -26.21 -18.63
CA ASP A 218 6.07 -26.92 -19.80
C ASP A 218 6.94 -28.11 -19.41
N ARG A 219 7.75 -27.95 -18.34
CA ARG A 219 8.56 -29.03 -17.80
C ARG A 219 7.70 -30.10 -17.13
N ALA A 220 6.63 -29.71 -16.44
CA ALA A 220 5.67 -30.60 -15.79
C ALA A 220 4.95 -31.50 -16.80
N ARG A 221 4.60 -30.98 -18.00
CA ARG A 221 4.02 -31.79 -19.08
C ARG A 221 4.90 -32.98 -19.50
N ARG A 222 6.22 -32.90 -19.24
CA ARG A 222 7.21 -33.94 -19.59
C ARG A 222 7.74 -34.71 -18.38
N SER A 223 7.27 -34.45 -17.17
CA SER A 223 7.70 -35.19 -15.97
C SER A 223 6.61 -35.18 -14.91
N ARG A 224 6.14 -36.38 -14.57
CA ARG A 224 5.17 -36.59 -13.49
C ARG A 224 5.68 -36.04 -12.16
N THR A 225 6.96 -36.22 -11.84
CA THR A 225 7.56 -35.69 -10.60
C THR A 225 7.47 -34.17 -10.54
N VAL A 226 7.85 -33.47 -11.62
CA VAL A 226 7.76 -32.00 -11.67
C VAL A 226 6.30 -31.54 -11.61
N ALA A 227 5.38 -32.25 -12.27
CA ALA A 227 3.95 -31.96 -12.19
C ALA A 227 3.42 -32.08 -10.76
N VAL A 228 3.75 -33.16 -10.05
CA VAL A 228 3.35 -33.36 -8.65
C VAL A 228 3.91 -32.24 -7.76
N VAL A 229 5.21 -31.94 -7.88
CA VAL A 229 5.85 -30.86 -7.09
C VAL A 229 5.18 -29.51 -7.36
N LEU A 230 4.91 -29.18 -8.63
CA LEU A 230 4.26 -27.92 -8.99
C LEU A 230 2.84 -27.84 -8.43
N VAL A 231 2.05 -28.92 -8.54
CA VAL A 231 0.70 -28.97 -7.99
C VAL A 231 0.71 -28.82 -6.47
N VAL A 232 1.57 -29.54 -5.77
CA VAL A 232 1.69 -29.45 -4.30
C VAL A 232 2.12 -28.05 -3.88
N ALA A 233 3.11 -27.45 -4.55
CA ALA A 233 3.57 -26.09 -4.26
C ALA A 233 2.48 -25.05 -4.48
N LEU A 234 1.74 -25.12 -5.59
CA LEU A 234 0.64 -24.20 -5.88
C LEU A 234 -0.56 -24.39 -4.96
N ALA A 235 -0.89 -25.64 -4.61
CA ALA A 235 -1.96 -25.96 -3.67
C ALA A 235 -1.62 -25.49 -2.25
N GLY A 236 -0.39 -25.73 -1.80
CA GLY A 236 0.12 -25.20 -0.53
C GLY A 236 0.07 -23.68 -0.49
N HIS A 237 0.55 -23.04 -1.56
CA HIS A 237 0.51 -21.59 -1.70
C HIS A 237 -0.92 -21.04 -1.61
N LEU A 238 -1.84 -21.64 -2.37
CA LEU A 238 -3.24 -21.24 -2.36
C LEU A 238 -3.86 -21.42 -0.97
N ALA A 239 -3.59 -22.52 -0.28
CA ALA A 239 -4.12 -22.80 1.05
C ALA A 239 -3.67 -21.75 2.08
N VAL A 240 -2.38 -21.40 2.09
CA VAL A 240 -1.84 -20.36 2.97
C VAL A 240 -2.46 -19.00 2.64
N GLN A 241 -2.48 -18.60 1.36
CA GLN A 241 -3.04 -17.31 0.95
C GLN A 241 -4.53 -17.18 1.26
N LEU A 242 -5.33 -18.23 1.04
CA LEU A 242 -6.75 -18.24 1.36
C LEU A 242 -6.98 -18.17 2.87
N THR A 243 -6.19 -18.90 3.67
CA THR A 243 -6.30 -18.87 5.13
C THR A 243 -5.99 -17.48 5.67
N LEU A 244 -4.90 -16.86 5.21
CA LEU A 244 -4.53 -15.49 5.58
C LEU A 244 -5.62 -14.50 5.15
N ALA A 245 -6.09 -14.58 3.91
CA ALA A 245 -7.12 -13.68 3.40
C ALA A 245 -8.43 -13.80 4.18
N HIS A 246 -8.87 -15.02 4.50
CA HIS A 246 -10.11 -15.27 5.22
C HIS A 246 -10.02 -14.79 6.68
N ALA A 247 -8.91 -15.10 7.36
CA ALA A 247 -8.67 -14.64 8.73
C ALA A 247 -8.67 -13.11 8.82
N HIS A 248 -7.92 -12.44 7.94
CA HIS A 248 -7.86 -10.97 7.93
C HIS A 248 -9.17 -10.33 7.47
N ALA A 249 -9.94 -10.96 6.58
CA ALA A 249 -11.29 -10.50 6.21
C ALA A 249 -12.21 -10.48 7.42
N GLY A 250 -12.29 -11.59 8.16
CA GLY A 250 -13.14 -11.68 9.35
C GLY A 250 -12.71 -10.74 10.48
N ILE A 251 -11.41 -10.46 10.63
CA ILE A 251 -10.93 -9.45 11.59
C ILE A 251 -11.39 -8.05 11.16
N GLN A 252 -11.23 -7.71 9.88
CA GLN A 252 -11.60 -6.38 9.37
C GLN A 252 -13.10 -6.14 9.32
N GLU A 253 -13.90 -7.16 9.01
CA GLU A 253 -15.36 -7.07 9.05
C GLU A 253 -15.85 -6.80 10.48
N ARG A 254 -15.36 -7.57 11.45
CA ARG A 254 -15.72 -7.38 12.87
C ARG A 254 -15.26 -6.03 13.41
N ALA A 255 -14.04 -5.60 13.10
CA ALA A 255 -13.55 -4.28 13.51
C ALA A 255 -14.35 -3.11 12.88
N ARG A 256 -14.86 -3.28 11.64
CA ARG A 256 -15.76 -2.29 11.01
C ARG A 256 -17.15 -2.28 11.64
N GLU A 257 -17.62 -3.43 12.09
CA GLU A 257 -18.90 -3.53 12.79
C GLU A 257 -18.88 -2.77 14.12
N ASP A 258 -17.73 -2.75 14.82
CA ASP A 258 -17.55 -1.90 16.01
C ASP A 258 -17.84 -0.42 15.68
N TRP A 259 -17.37 0.09 14.54
CA TRP A 259 -17.63 1.48 14.15
C TRP A 259 -19.11 1.76 13.91
N ARG A 260 -19.87 0.79 13.37
CA ARG A 260 -21.32 0.91 13.22
C ARG A 260 -22.02 0.96 14.58
N ARG A 261 -21.64 0.07 15.50
CA ARG A 261 -22.20 0.05 16.86
C ARG A 261 -21.92 1.34 17.62
N ILE A 262 -20.69 1.85 17.55
CA ILE A 262 -20.31 3.14 18.15
C ILE A 262 -21.15 4.27 17.53
N ALA A 263 -21.36 4.27 16.21
CA ALA A 263 -22.22 5.24 15.53
C ALA A 263 -23.69 5.16 15.98
N THR A 264 -24.23 3.96 16.18
CA THR A 264 -25.59 3.77 16.73
C THR A 264 -25.71 4.38 18.11
N VAL A 265 -24.78 4.09 19.04
CA VAL A 265 -24.80 4.66 20.40
C VAL A 265 -24.67 6.19 20.37
N LEU A 266 -23.82 6.74 19.50
CA LEU A 266 -23.73 8.18 19.28
C LEU A 266 -25.08 8.78 18.85
N HIS A 267 -25.75 8.13 17.90
CA HIS A 267 -27.04 8.58 17.37
C HIS A 267 -28.18 8.48 18.40
N GLU A 268 -28.18 7.43 19.22
CA GLU A 268 -29.12 7.24 20.34
C GLU A 268 -28.91 8.28 21.44
N ALA A 269 -27.67 8.67 21.69
CA ALA A 269 -27.31 9.76 22.59
C ALA A 269 -27.49 11.17 21.97
N GLY A 270 -28.12 11.28 20.79
CA GLY A 270 -28.50 12.55 20.18
C GLY A 270 -27.43 13.21 19.28
N VAL A 271 -26.26 12.60 19.09
CA VAL A 271 -25.22 13.13 18.20
C VAL A 271 -25.62 12.90 16.75
N ARG A 272 -25.94 13.98 16.01
CA ARG A 272 -26.33 13.92 14.59
C ARG A 272 -25.56 14.94 13.76
N ALA A 273 -25.47 14.69 12.45
CA ALA A 273 -24.84 15.63 11.53
C ALA A 273 -25.61 16.98 11.49
N PRO A 274 -24.92 18.13 11.45
CA PRO A 274 -23.46 18.30 11.46
C PRO A 274 -22.84 18.20 12.86
N CYS A 275 -21.95 17.23 13.06
CA CYS A 275 -21.31 16.91 14.35
C CYS A 275 -19.78 16.83 14.22
N LEU A 276 -19.07 17.02 15.34
CA LEU A 276 -17.62 16.88 15.47
C LEU A 276 -17.30 15.86 16.56
N ILE A 277 -16.60 14.80 16.17
CA ILE A 277 -16.17 13.75 17.09
C ILE A 277 -14.65 13.85 17.28
N THR A 278 -14.19 13.69 18.51
CA THR A 278 -12.77 13.55 18.85
C THR A 278 -12.53 12.27 19.64
N GLY A 279 -11.27 11.92 19.91
CA GLY A 279 -10.96 10.70 20.64
C GLY A 279 -9.61 10.10 20.29
N ASN A 280 -9.53 8.77 20.37
CA ASN A 280 -8.33 8.01 20.05
C ASN A 280 -8.08 7.86 18.53
N SER A 281 -7.13 7.01 18.13
CA SER A 281 -6.77 6.75 16.73
C SER A 281 -7.91 6.21 15.85
N ALA A 282 -9.02 5.73 16.42
CA ALA A 282 -10.20 5.26 15.68
C ALA A 282 -11.24 6.36 15.40
N THR A 283 -10.98 7.60 15.81
CA THR A 283 -11.93 8.73 15.65
C THR A 283 -12.32 8.95 14.19
N ILE A 284 -11.37 8.93 13.26
CA ILE A 284 -11.62 9.20 11.84
C ILE A 284 -12.64 8.21 11.24
N PRO A 285 -12.42 6.87 11.30
CA PRO A 285 -13.37 5.93 10.74
C PRO A 285 -14.73 5.93 11.45
N VAL A 286 -14.77 6.15 12.77
CA VAL A 286 -16.02 6.27 13.53
C VAL A 286 -16.80 7.52 13.10
N ALA A 287 -16.15 8.68 13.02
CA ALA A 287 -16.78 9.93 12.60
C ALA A 287 -17.37 9.81 11.20
N HIS A 288 -16.60 9.25 10.25
CA HIS A 288 -17.09 8.97 8.91
C HIS A 288 -18.33 8.06 8.92
N THR A 289 -18.29 6.97 9.70
CA THR A 289 -19.42 6.02 9.81
C THR A 289 -20.67 6.66 10.42
N ALA A 290 -20.49 7.59 11.37
CA ALA A 290 -21.57 8.33 12.01
C ALA A 290 -22.10 9.52 11.18
N GLY A 291 -21.46 9.86 10.06
CA GLY A 291 -21.77 11.06 9.26
C GLY A 291 -21.26 12.37 9.88
N CYS A 292 -20.31 12.29 10.81
CA CYS A 292 -19.69 13.41 11.51
C CYS A 292 -18.32 13.78 10.92
N SER A 293 -17.84 14.97 11.26
CA SER A 293 -16.44 15.36 11.08
C SER A 293 -15.58 14.84 12.24
N SER A 294 -14.31 14.55 11.99
CA SER A 294 -13.33 14.26 13.05
C SER A 294 -12.49 15.50 13.39
N ALA A 295 -12.23 15.73 14.67
CA ALA A 295 -11.34 16.82 15.09
C ALA A 295 -9.89 16.53 14.68
N GLY A 296 -9.34 17.37 13.80
CA GLY A 296 -7.92 17.39 13.46
C GLY A 296 -7.12 18.39 14.33
N PRO A 297 -5.79 18.37 14.24
CA PRO A 297 -4.93 19.38 14.87
C PRO A 297 -5.38 20.80 14.46
N GLY A 298 -5.46 21.71 15.43
CA GLY A 298 -5.85 23.11 15.19
C GLY A 298 -7.35 23.37 15.04
N ASN A 299 -8.21 22.36 15.21
CA ASN A 299 -9.65 22.57 15.18
C ASN A 299 -10.13 23.35 16.42
N ARG A 300 -10.71 24.53 16.22
CA ARG A 300 -11.18 25.42 17.30
C ARG A 300 -12.61 25.11 17.75
N ARG A 301 -13.35 24.31 16.98
CA ARG A 301 -14.73 23.95 17.30
C ARG A 301 -14.71 22.90 18.42
N ARG A 302 -15.55 23.08 19.44
CA ARG A 302 -15.67 22.11 20.53
C ARG A 302 -16.28 20.81 19.97
N ALA A 303 -15.76 19.65 20.39
CA ALA A 303 -16.25 18.33 19.97
C ALA A 303 -17.58 17.98 20.63
N ASP A 304 -18.54 17.49 19.87
CA ASP A 304 -19.88 17.13 20.33
C ASP A 304 -19.88 15.76 21.04
N ALA A 305 -18.89 14.91 20.74
CA ALA A 305 -18.62 13.68 21.46
C ALA A 305 -17.13 13.31 21.48
N VAL A 306 -16.76 12.50 22.47
CA VAL A 306 -15.43 11.88 22.62
C VAL A 306 -15.57 10.36 22.58
N VAL A 307 -14.82 9.71 21.70
CA VAL A 307 -14.78 8.25 21.59
C VAL A 307 -13.47 7.72 22.17
N THR A 308 -13.57 6.84 23.16
CA THR A 308 -12.42 6.26 23.86
C THR A 308 -12.51 4.73 23.89
N ARG A 309 -11.37 4.07 24.10
CA ARG A 309 -11.29 2.62 24.30
C ARG A 309 -10.31 2.35 25.42
N ASP A 310 -10.76 1.68 26.48
CA ASP A 310 -9.96 1.34 27.67
C ASP A 310 -9.19 2.55 28.26
N ALA A 311 -9.72 3.75 28.06
CA ALA A 311 -9.06 5.00 28.40
C ALA A 311 -10.07 5.99 28.98
N LYS A 312 -9.62 6.79 29.95
CA LYS A 312 -10.45 7.85 30.51
C LYS A 312 -10.62 8.99 29.49
N PRO A 313 -11.80 9.64 29.43
CA PRO A 313 -11.97 10.82 28.60
C PRO A 313 -11.04 11.97 29.07
N PRO A 314 -10.72 12.92 28.18
CA PRO A 314 -9.98 14.13 28.53
C PRO A 314 -10.64 14.89 29.68
N GLU A 315 -9.86 15.61 30.49
CA GLU A 315 -10.35 16.37 31.66
C GLU A 315 -11.59 17.21 31.38
N TRP A 316 -11.60 17.94 30.27
CA TRP A 316 -12.70 18.82 29.86
C TRP A 316 -13.99 18.09 29.48
N ALA A 317 -13.97 16.76 29.32
CA ALA A 317 -15.14 15.93 29.01
C ALA A 317 -15.42 14.86 30.09
N ARG A 318 -14.74 14.88 31.25
CA ARG A 318 -14.92 13.82 32.26
C ARG A 318 -16.32 13.80 32.87
N ASP A 319 -16.95 14.95 32.99
CA ASP A 319 -18.26 15.11 33.63
C ASP A 319 -19.44 14.99 32.64
N TRP A 320 -19.14 14.68 31.38
CA TRP A 320 -20.16 14.51 30.35
C TRP A 320 -20.82 13.13 30.46
N PRO A 321 -22.10 12.98 30.04
CA PRO A 321 -22.76 11.69 29.95
C PRO A 321 -21.93 10.65 29.18
N ALA A 322 -21.65 9.52 29.83
CA ALA A 322 -20.89 8.41 29.27
C ALA A 322 -21.79 7.24 28.93
N HIS A 323 -21.57 6.66 27.75
CA HIS A 323 -22.33 5.55 27.18
C HIS A 323 -21.35 4.44 26.77
N THR A 324 -21.48 3.26 27.37
CA THR A 324 -20.71 2.07 26.97
C THR A 324 -21.26 1.51 25.66
N VAL A 325 -20.38 1.02 24.78
CA VAL A 325 -20.78 0.35 23.53
C VAL A 325 -20.68 -1.16 23.71
N PRO A 326 -21.81 -1.89 23.87
CA PRO A 326 -21.78 -3.32 24.09
C PRO A 326 -21.48 -4.11 22.80
N ASP A 327 -21.23 -5.41 22.96
CA ASP A 327 -21.11 -6.42 21.91
C ASP A 327 -20.02 -6.17 20.85
N THR A 328 -19.02 -5.34 21.15
CA THR A 328 -17.93 -5.02 20.23
C THR A 328 -16.88 -6.13 20.15
N TYR A 329 -16.31 -6.32 18.96
CA TYR A 329 -15.18 -7.23 18.73
C TYR A 329 -13.94 -6.79 19.50
N ASN A 330 -13.63 -5.49 19.49
CA ASN A 330 -12.67 -4.90 20.42
C ASN A 330 -13.45 -4.38 21.64
N PRO A 331 -13.30 -4.95 22.84
CA PRO A 331 -14.05 -4.49 24.01
C PRO A 331 -13.57 -3.11 24.49
N GLY A 332 -14.31 -2.54 25.45
CA GLY A 332 -13.89 -1.36 26.20
C GLY A 332 -14.20 0.00 25.54
N TRP A 333 -15.03 0.02 24.50
CA TRP A 333 -15.46 1.27 23.87
C TRP A 333 -16.44 2.06 24.74
N THR A 334 -16.17 3.35 24.88
CA THR A 334 -17.04 4.30 25.58
C THR A 334 -17.16 5.57 24.75
N VAL A 335 -18.40 6.05 24.63
CA VAL A 335 -18.75 7.32 23.99
C VAL A 335 -19.15 8.30 25.08
N VAL A 336 -18.59 9.50 25.05
CA VAL A 336 -18.89 10.56 25.99
C VAL A 336 -19.47 11.74 25.23
N VAL A 337 -20.71 12.12 25.53
CA VAL A 337 -21.50 13.06 24.70
C VAL A 337 -21.69 14.37 25.44
N ARG A 338 -21.55 15.49 24.73
CA ARG A 338 -21.77 16.80 25.33
C ARG A 338 -23.23 16.91 25.83
N PRO A 339 -23.45 17.40 27.07
CA PRO A 339 -24.78 17.67 27.61
C PRO A 339 -25.64 18.57 26.73
#